data_AF-A0A7L3MAL8-F1
#
_entry.id   AF-A0A7L3MAL8-F1
#
_cell.length_a   1.000
_cell.length_b   1.000
_cell.length_c   1.000
_cell.angle_alpha   90.00
_cell.angle_beta   90.00
_cell.angle_gamma   90.00
#
_symmetry.space_group_name_H-M   'P 1'
#
loop_
_entity.id
_entity.type
_entity.pdbx_description
1 polymer ?
#
loop_
_entity_poly.entity_id
_entity_poly.type
_entity_poly.pdbx_seq_one_letter_code
_entity_poly.pdbx_strand_id
1 'polypeptide(L)'
;EMELFVHGFPSDVAALRFEWAWQHPNSSHRLLTPPLRHPREQPITFALRLLPRLLRAPPWSRLPLKIRWLRPPRPALELAPPPHVVEEEGAGLPRLKRKKGRSQEVGVSVEGCGICGQAQATPLLRCPRPLCSMAAHPPCLARLFLAPEPLQLLPVGGACPRCHAHLLWGDLIRHCLGEAEPEEEWAEPDDVIIPSSAPT
;
A
#
# COMPACT_ATOMS: atom_id res chain seq x y z
N GLU A 1 1.90 -5.66 -22.82
CA GLU A 1 0.67 -5.22 -22.13
C GLU A 1 0.87 -5.33 -20.63
N MET A 2 0.28 -4.43 -19.84
CA MET A 2 0.46 -4.40 -18.38
C MET A 2 -0.55 -5.35 -17.71
N GLU A 3 -0.06 -6.31 -16.91
CA GLU A 3 -0.92 -7.29 -16.23
C GLU A 3 -1.41 -6.80 -14.86
N LEU A 4 -0.52 -6.09 -14.16
CA LEU A 4 -0.75 -5.59 -12.82
C LEU A 4 0.20 -4.44 -12.53
N PHE A 5 -0.09 -3.69 -11.46
CA PHE A 5 0.88 -2.80 -10.84
C PHE A 5 0.80 -2.88 -9.31
N VAL A 6 1.90 -2.53 -8.65
CA VAL A 6 1.98 -2.41 -7.19
C VAL A 6 1.92 -0.93 -6.83
N HIS A 7 1.08 -0.57 -5.86
CA HIS A 7 0.92 0.81 -5.42
C HIS A 7 0.83 0.92 -3.89
N GLY A 8 0.70 2.14 -3.36
CA GLY A 8 0.73 2.41 -1.91
C GLY A 8 2.14 2.64 -1.33
N PHE A 9 3.14 2.90 -2.20
CA PHE A 9 4.48 3.24 -1.74
C PHE A 9 4.51 4.62 -1.04
N PRO A 10 5.30 4.78 0.04
CA PRO A 10 5.37 6.05 0.76
C PRO A 10 6.13 7.16 0.02
N SER A 11 6.80 6.83 -1.10
CA SER A 11 7.51 7.78 -1.96
C SER A 11 7.86 7.15 -3.31
N ASP A 12 8.10 7.99 -4.31
CA ASP A 12 8.61 7.58 -5.63
C ASP A 12 9.93 6.82 -5.51
N VAL A 13 10.82 7.24 -4.60
CA VAL A 13 12.09 6.56 -4.35
C VAL A 13 11.89 5.13 -3.85
N ALA A 14 10.88 4.90 -3.00
CA ALA A 14 10.56 3.55 -2.52
C ALA A 14 10.00 2.66 -3.63
N ALA A 15 9.20 3.23 -4.53
CA ALA A 15 8.66 2.56 -5.72
C ALA A 15 9.78 2.22 -6.72
N LEU A 16 10.63 3.18 -7.06
CA LEU A 16 11.76 2.98 -7.98
C LEU A 16 12.75 1.91 -7.48
N ARG A 17 13.01 1.88 -6.16
CA ARG A 17 13.83 0.81 -5.57
C ARG A 17 13.18 -0.56 -5.70
N PHE A 18 11.86 -0.63 -5.59
CA PHE A 18 11.11 -1.88 -5.75
C PHE A 18 11.15 -2.33 -7.20
N GLU A 19 10.85 -1.43 -8.14
CA GLU A 19 10.92 -1.65 -9.57
C GLU A 19 12.30 -2.17 -9.99
N TRP A 20 13.37 -1.49 -9.58
CA TRP A 20 14.73 -1.90 -9.92
C TRP A 20 15.06 -3.30 -9.38
N ALA A 21 14.70 -3.58 -8.13
CA ALA A 21 14.91 -4.91 -7.54
C ALA A 21 14.11 -6.01 -8.25
N TRP A 22 12.97 -5.66 -8.83
CA TRP A 22 12.12 -6.57 -9.59
C TRP A 22 12.66 -6.82 -11.00
N GLN A 23 13.20 -5.79 -11.66
CA GLN A 23 13.86 -5.90 -12.97
C GLN A 23 15.22 -6.61 -12.89
N HIS A 24 15.94 -6.45 -11.77
CA HIS A 24 17.31 -6.96 -11.58
C HIS A 24 17.45 -7.88 -10.34
N PRO A 25 16.76 -9.04 -10.30
CA PRO A 25 16.72 -9.89 -9.10
C PRO A 25 18.08 -10.46 -8.69
N ASN A 26 18.99 -10.72 -9.63
CA ASN A 26 20.33 -11.26 -9.35
C ASN A 26 21.32 -10.19 -8.87
N SER A 27 21.12 -8.94 -9.26
CA SER A 27 21.95 -7.80 -8.84
C SER A 27 21.44 -7.16 -7.54
N SER A 28 20.19 -7.43 -7.18
CA SER A 28 19.54 -6.89 -6.00
C SER A 28 19.84 -7.72 -4.76
N HIS A 29 20.40 -7.08 -3.73
CA HIS A 29 20.58 -7.69 -2.41
C HIS A 29 19.26 -7.89 -1.63
N ARG A 30 18.11 -7.54 -2.22
CA ARG A 30 16.79 -7.64 -1.56
C ARG A 30 16.27 -9.07 -1.52
N LEU A 31 16.66 -9.88 -2.49
CA LEU A 31 16.41 -11.32 -2.49
C LEU A 31 17.76 -12.00 -2.31
N LEU A 32 18.01 -12.56 -1.12
CA LEU A 32 19.27 -13.25 -0.83
C LEU A 32 19.50 -14.44 -1.78
N THR A 33 18.41 -15.13 -2.12
CA THR A 33 18.42 -16.27 -3.04
C THR A 33 17.27 -16.12 -4.04
N PRO A 34 17.46 -15.35 -5.12
CA PRO A 34 16.43 -15.22 -6.15
C PRO A 34 16.21 -16.57 -6.86
N PRO A 35 14.97 -16.91 -7.26
CA PRO A 35 14.72 -18.11 -8.06
C PRO A 35 15.48 -18.03 -9.38
N LEU A 36 15.99 -19.17 -9.82
CA LEU A 36 16.55 -19.30 -11.16
C LEU A 36 15.42 -19.26 -12.19
N ARG A 37 15.68 -18.60 -13.31
CA ARG A 37 14.77 -18.54 -14.43
C ARG A 37 14.77 -19.88 -15.17
N HIS A 38 13.59 -20.41 -15.49
CA HIS A 38 13.52 -21.66 -16.28
C HIS A 38 13.79 -21.41 -17.77
N PRO A 39 14.34 -22.38 -18.53
CA PRO A 39 14.76 -22.19 -19.92
C PRO A 39 13.68 -21.73 -20.92
N ARG A 40 12.39 -21.85 -20.58
CA ARG A 40 11.25 -21.43 -21.41
C ARG A 40 10.24 -20.56 -20.65
N GLU A 41 10.67 -19.99 -19.53
CA GLU A 41 9.81 -19.17 -18.68
C GLU A 41 9.53 -17.82 -19.31
N GLN A 42 8.25 -17.52 -19.47
CA GLN A 42 7.82 -16.20 -19.94
C GLN A 42 8.27 -15.13 -18.94
N PRO A 43 8.70 -13.94 -19.42
CA PRO A 43 9.14 -12.87 -18.53
C PRO A 43 8.14 -12.54 -17.43
N ILE A 44 6.85 -12.51 -17.75
CA ILE A 44 5.78 -12.25 -16.78
C ILE A 44 5.66 -13.36 -15.74
N THR A 45 5.73 -14.63 -16.14
CA THR A 45 5.68 -15.76 -15.20
C THR A 45 6.81 -15.66 -14.17
N PHE A 46 8.03 -15.38 -14.63
CA PHE A 46 9.16 -15.17 -13.75
C PHE A 46 8.95 -13.96 -12.82
N ALA A 47 8.47 -12.83 -13.35
CA ALA A 47 8.18 -11.64 -12.57
C ALA A 47 7.12 -11.90 -11.47
N LEU A 48 6.07 -12.64 -11.77
CA LEU A 48 5.02 -13.02 -10.81
C LEU A 48 5.55 -13.92 -9.68
N ARG A 49 6.58 -14.74 -9.94
CA ARG A 49 7.25 -15.51 -8.89
C ARG A 49 8.10 -14.62 -7.97
N LEU A 50 8.70 -13.57 -8.52
CA LEU A 50 9.51 -12.63 -7.73
C LEU A 50 8.64 -11.71 -6.86
N LEU A 51 7.47 -11.31 -7.35
CA LEU A 51 6.60 -10.32 -6.70
C LEU A 51 6.30 -10.64 -5.22
N PRO A 52 5.75 -11.82 -4.85
CA PRO A 52 5.48 -12.14 -3.44
C PRO A 52 6.74 -12.25 -2.57
N ARG A 53 7.91 -12.52 -3.17
CA ARG A 53 9.19 -12.58 -2.47
C ARG A 53 9.70 -11.18 -2.17
N LEU A 54 9.60 -10.26 -3.13
CA LEU A 54 9.94 -8.84 -2.93
C LEU A 54 9.01 -8.17 -1.93
N LEU A 55 7.71 -8.46 -1.99
CA LEU A 55 6.74 -7.97 -1.00
C LEU A 55 7.00 -8.50 0.42
N ARG A 56 7.80 -9.56 0.58
CA ARG A 56 8.25 -10.06 1.90
C ARG A 56 9.65 -9.58 2.29
N ALA A 57 10.37 -8.93 1.38
CA ALA A 57 11.72 -8.45 1.63
C ALA A 57 11.71 -7.05 2.25
N PRO A 58 12.61 -6.75 3.21
CA PRO A 58 12.79 -5.40 3.71
C PRO A 58 13.37 -4.47 2.63
N PRO A 59 12.92 -3.21 2.54
CA PRO A 59 12.07 -2.52 3.52
C PRO A 59 10.55 -2.61 3.23
N TRP A 60 10.14 -3.35 2.20
CA TRP A 60 8.76 -3.32 1.69
C TRP A 60 7.79 -4.21 2.47
N SER A 61 8.31 -5.19 3.20
CA SER A 61 7.54 -6.21 3.93
C SER A 61 6.56 -5.75 4.98
N ARG A 62 6.56 -4.45 5.29
CA ARG A 62 5.68 -3.83 6.29
C ARG A 62 5.00 -2.57 5.78
N LEU A 63 5.22 -2.25 4.51
CA LEU A 63 4.56 -1.11 3.87
C LEU A 63 3.12 -1.52 3.50
N PRO A 64 2.18 -0.57 3.54
CA PRO A 64 0.78 -0.83 3.20
C PRO A 64 0.56 -0.88 1.68
N LEU A 65 1.31 -1.76 1.01
CA LEU A 65 1.28 -1.91 -0.44
C LEU A 65 0.02 -2.65 -0.87
N LYS A 66 -0.36 -2.42 -2.12
CA LYS A 66 -1.50 -3.04 -2.78
C LYS A 66 -1.07 -3.58 -4.14
N ILE A 67 -1.61 -4.73 -4.54
CA ILE A 67 -1.45 -5.30 -5.88
C ILE A 67 -2.75 -5.07 -6.63
N ARG A 68 -2.69 -4.44 -7.78
CA ARG A 68 -3.85 -4.25 -8.64
C ARG A 68 -3.72 -5.04 -9.92
N TRP A 69 -4.62 -6.00 -10.12
CA TRP A 69 -4.73 -6.82 -11.32
C TRP A 69 -5.58 -6.12 -12.37
N LEU A 70 -5.02 -5.95 -13.57
CA LEU A 70 -5.68 -5.24 -14.67
C LEU A 70 -6.51 -6.18 -15.54
N ARG A 71 -6.20 -7.47 -15.56
CA ARG A 71 -6.81 -8.46 -16.45
C ARG A 71 -7.21 -9.73 -15.71
N PRO A 72 -8.51 -9.93 -15.42
CA PRO A 72 -9.01 -11.22 -14.95
C PRO A 72 -9.10 -12.23 -16.11
N PRO A 73 -8.93 -13.55 -15.87
CA PRO A 73 -8.68 -14.18 -14.57
C PRO A 73 -7.22 -14.06 -14.12
N ARG A 74 -7.03 -13.76 -12.83
CA ARG A 74 -5.70 -13.63 -12.23
C ARG A 74 -4.95 -14.98 -12.26
N PRO A 75 -3.66 -15.00 -12.63
CA PRO A 75 -2.84 -16.20 -12.54
C PRO A 75 -2.62 -16.57 -11.07
N ALA A 76 -2.55 -17.88 -10.79
CA ALA A 76 -2.18 -18.36 -9.47
C ALA A 76 -0.72 -18.01 -9.15
N LEU A 77 -0.49 -17.34 -8.03
CA LEU A 77 0.86 -17.06 -7.53
C LEU A 77 1.39 -18.28 -6.78
N GLU A 78 2.64 -18.69 -7.05
CA GLU A 78 3.31 -19.80 -6.33
C GLU A 78 3.38 -19.55 -4.81
N LEU A 79 3.49 -18.27 -4.44
CA LEU A 79 3.54 -17.82 -3.07
C LEU A 79 2.48 -16.72 -2.92
N ALA A 80 1.54 -16.88 -1.99
CA ALA A 80 0.54 -15.83 -1.72
C ALA A 80 1.25 -14.52 -1.33
N PRO A 81 0.71 -13.32 -1.55
CA PRO A 81 1.26 -12.08 -0.98
C PRO A 81 1.27 -12.10 0.56
N PRO A 82 2.01 -11.19 1.24
CA PRO A 82 1.85 -10.98 2.68
C PRO A 82 0.39 -10.64 3.01
N PRO A 83 -0.15 -11.08 4.17
CA PRO A 83 -1.58 -10.96 4.49
C PRO A 83 -2.10 -9.53 4.63
N HIS A 84 -1.21 -8.55 4.82
CA HIS A 84 -1.56 -7.12 4.89
C HIS A 84 -1.49 -6.41 3.54
N VAL A 85 -0.99 -7.08 2.49
CA VAL A 85 -0.99 -6.55 1.13
C VAL A 85 -2.34 -6.88 0.51
N VAL A 86 -3.07 -5.85 0.13
CA VAL A 86 -4.41 -6.00 -0.47
C VAL A 86 -4.28 -6.30 -1.95
N GLU A 87 -5.01 -7.31 -2.43
CA GLU A 87 -5.18 -7.58 -3.86
C GLU A 87 -6.50 -6.94 -4.34
N GLU A 88 -6.41 -6.15 -5.41
CA GLU A 88 -7.53 -5.42 -6.03
C GLU A 88 -7.65 -5.81 -7.51
N GLU A 89 -8.85 -5.74 -8.07
CA GLU A 89 -9.11 -5.97 -9.50
C GLU A 89 -9.71 -4.71 -10.13
N GLY A 90 -9.35 -4.43 -11.39
CA GLY A 90 -10.07 -3.47 -12.22
C GLY A 90 -9.18 -2.79 -13.26
N ALA A 91 -9.78 -2.45 -14.41
CA ALA A 91 -9.11 -1.86 -15.56
C ALA A 91 -8.58 -0.44 -15.29
N GLY A 92 -7.41 -0.11 -15.85
CA GLY A 92 -6.86 1.23 -15.86
C GLY A 92 -6.00 1.63 -14.64
N LEU A 93 -5.29 2.76 -14.78
CA LEU A 93 -4.54 3.40 -13.69
C LEU A 93 -5.50 4.10 -12.72
N PRO A 94 -5.18 4.17 -11.41
CA PRO A 94 -6.04 4.88 -10.45
C PRO A 94 -6.08 6.36 -10.84
N ARG A 95 -7.27 6.89 -11.15
CA ARG A 95 -7.42 8.34 -11.24
C ARG A 95 -7.36 8.90 -9.83
N LEU A 96 -6.23 9.51 -9.49
CA LEU A 96 -6.07 10.31 -8.28
C LEU A 96 -6.96 11.55 -8.38
N LYS A 97 -8.25 11.42 -8.06
CA LYS A 97 -9.06 12.60 -7.75
C LYS A 97 -8.53 13.17 -6.45
N ARG A 98 -7.67 14.19 -6.55
CA ARG A 98 -7.44 15.12 -5.43
C ARG A 98 -8.81 15.69 -5.09
N LYS A 99 -9.46 15.17 -4.04
CA LYS A 99 -10.57 15.89 -3.42
C LYS A 99 -9.97 17.23 -3.00
N LYS A 100 -10.33 18.30 -3.72
CA LYS A 100 -9.95 19.66 -3.38
C LYS A 100 -10.40 19.84 -1.94
N GLY A 101 -9.41 19.95 -1.04
CA GLY A 101 -9.59 19.82 0.39
C GLY A 101 -10.81 20.62 0.82
N ARG A 102 -11.90 19.93 1.12
CA ARG A 102 -12.88 20.49 2.03
C ARG A 102 -12.19 20.39 3.36
N SER A 103 -11.47 21.45 3.73
CA SER A 103 -11.13 21.73 5.11
C SER A 103 -12.45 21.67 5.85
N GLN A 104 -12.76 20.50 6.39
CA GLN A 104 -13.85 20.39 7.32
C GLN A 104 -13.27 21.01 8.58
N GLU A 105 -13.44 22.33 8.70
CA GLU A 105 -13.47 23.03 9.97
C GLU A 105 -14.63 22.43 10.77
N VAL A 106 -14.45 21.19 11.22
CA VAL A 106 -15.22 20.68 12.32
C VAL A 106 -14.51 21.29 13.52
N GLY A 107 -15.16 22.24 14.17
CA GLY A 107 -14.80 22.61 15.54
C GLY A 107 -14.91 21.36 16.40
N VAL A 108 -13.82 20.61 16.52
CA VAL A 108 -13.74 19.38 17.31
C VAL A 108 -13.01 19.73 18.58
N SER A 109 -13.75 19.71 19.68
CA SER A 109 -13.22 19.54 21.03
C SER A 109 -12.04 18.58 20.99
N VAL A 110 -10.88 19.04 21.47
CA VAL A 110 -9.65 18.25 21.52
C VAL A 110 -9.88 17.08 22.48
N GLU A 111 -10.49 16.01 21.99
CA GLU A 111 -10.43 14.70 22.64
C GLU A 111 -8.95 14.31 22.63
N GLY A 112 -8.32 14.37 23.80
CA GLY A 112 -6.92 13.98 23.96
C GLY A 112 -6.68 12.54 23.50
N CYS A 113 -5.41 12.17 23.34
CA CYS A 113 -5.09 10.79 22.99
C CYS A 113 -5.61 9.82 24.06
N GLY A 114 -6.41 8.83 23.65
CA GLY A 114 -6.96 7.79 24.54
C GLY A 114 -5.92 6.80 25.10
N ILE A 115 -4.62 7.04 24.89
CA ILE A 115 -3.52 6.25 25.44
C ILE A 115 -2.73 7.08 26.46
N CYS A 116 -2.25 8.27 26.10
CA CYS A 116 -1.40 9.09 26.96
C CYS A 116 -2.13 10.27 27.63
N GLY A 117 -3.38 10.56 27.24
CA GLY A 117 -4.19 11.66 27.76
C GLY A 117 -3.77 13.06 27.30
N GLN A 118 -2.66 13.20 26.57
CA GLN A 118 -2.12 14.49 26.16
C GLN A 118 -2.71 14.98 24.83
N ALA A 119 -2.75 16.31 24.65
CA ALA A 119 -2.95 16.93 23.34
C ALA A 119 -1.59 17.13 22.66
N GLN A 120 -1.50 16.86 21.36
CA GLN A 120 -0.30 17.14 20.55
C GLN A 120 -0.74 17.73 19.20
N ALA A 121 0.19 18.41 18.52
CA ALA A 121 -0.05 18.99 17.21
C ALA A 121 -0.23 17.95 16.08
N THR A 122 0.11 16.68 16.33
CA THR A 122 -0.10 15.60 15.36
C THR A 122 -1.56 15.17 15.33
N PRO A 123 -2.16 14.96 14.14
CA PRO A 123 -3.51 14.43 14.05
C PRO A 123 -3.60 13.04 14.69
N LEU A 124 -4.72 12.76 15.34
CA LEU A 124 -4.97 11.45 15.97
C LEU A 124 -5.38 10.41 14.92
N LEU A 125 -4.88 9.19 15.08
CA LEU A 125 -5.40 8.01 14.39
C LEU A 125 -6.71 7.62 15.07
N ARG A 126 -7.79 7.47 14.27
CA ARG A 126 -9.11 7.08 14.75
C ARG A 126 -9.47 5.69 14.28
N CYS A 127 -10.18 4.93 15.11
CA CYS A 127 -10.68 3.62 14.71
C CYS A 127 -11.74 3.81 13.61
N PRO A 128 -11.66 3.08 12.48
CA PRO A 128 -12.63 3.22 11.39
C PRO A 128 -14.00 2.60 11.71
N ARG A 129 -14.15 1.89 12.84
CA ARG A 129 -15.43 1.30 13.26
C ARG A 129 -16.39 2.42 13.70
N PRO A 130 -17.59 2.57 13.09
CA PRO A 130 -18.48 3.71 13.33
C PRO A 130 -18.86 3.98 14.79
N LEU A 131 -18.91 2.94 15.63
CA LEU A 131 -19.29 3.05 17.05
C LEU A 131 -18.09 3.09 18.02
N CYS A 132 -16.86 3.21 17.49
CA CYS A 132 -15.65 3.22 18.29
C CYS A 132 -15.06 4.62 18.37
N SER A 133 -14.99 5.21 19.57
CA SER A 133 -14.35 6.52 19.79
C SER A 133 -12.86 6.42 20.12
N MET A 134 -12.17 5.34 19.73
CA MET A 134 -10.73 5.25 19.95
C MET A 134 -10.03 6.28 19.06
N ALA A 135 -9.28 7.17 19.68
CA ALA A 135 -8.40 8.13 19.03
C ALA A 135 -7.05 8.15 19.76
N ALA A 136 -5.95 8.06 19.04
CA ALA A 136 -4.62 8.03 19.65
C ALA A 136 -3.55 8.69 18.78
N HIS A 137 -2.49 9.21 19.39
CA HIS A 137 -1.34 9.66 18.61
C HIS A 137 -0.74 8.49 17.84
N PRO A 138 -0.26 8.71 16.60
CA PRO A 138 0.50 7.71 15.87
C PRO A 138 1.59 7.02 16.71
N PRO A 139 2.52 7.74 17.38
CA PRO A 139 3.56 7.09 18.19
C PRO A 139 3.00 6.26 19.37
N CYS A 140 1.91 6.71 20.00
CA CYS A 140 1.30 5.98 21.11
C CYS A 140 0.70 4.66 20.64
N LEU A 141 -0.05 4.68 19.53
CA LEU A 141 -0.65 3.48 18.97
C LEU A 141 0.41 2.54 18.38
N ALA A 142 1.43 3.09 17.73
CA ALA A 142 2.54 2.30 17.19
C ALA A 142 3.25 1.49 18.28
N ARG A 143 3.52 2.11 19.44
CA ARG A 143 4.13 1.39 20.59
C ARG A 143 3.29 0.22 21.06
N LEU A 144 1.96 0.35 21.09
CA LEU A 144 1.07 -0.76 21.44
C LEU A 144 1.14 -1.87 20.41
N PHE A 145 1.08 -1.53 19.11
CA PHE A 145 1.11 -2.52 18.04
C PHE A 145 2.47 -3.22 17.92
N LEU A 146 3.56 -2.53 18.22
CA LEU A 146 4.92 -3.04 18.19
C LEU A 146 5.36 -3.78 19.45
N ALA A 147 4.56 -3.77 20.53
CA ALA A 147 4.92 -4.45 21.77
C ALA A 147 5.26 -5.95 21.58
N PRO A 148 4.57 -6.72 20.71
CA PRO A 148 4.94 -8.11 20.41
C PRO A 148 6.18 -8.25 19.50
N GLU A 149 6.64 -7.17 18.87
CA GLU A 149 7.70 -7.17 17.84
C GLU A 149 8.71 -6.02 18.03
N PRO A 150 9.46 -6.01 19.14
CA PRO A 150 10.24 -4.84 19.60
C PRO A 150 11.39 -4.42 18.67
N LEU A 151 11.81 -5.29 17.75
CA LEU A 151 12.85 -5.00 16.76
C LEU A 151 12.30 -4.29 15.51
N GLN A 152 10.98 -4.17 15.39
CA GLN A 152 10.34 -3.55 14.24
C GLN A 152 10.07 -2.07 14.52
N LEU A 153 10.23 -1.24 13.48
CA LEU A 153 10.03 0.21 13.58
C LEU A 153 8.64 0.66 13.10
N LEU A 154 8.04 -0.11 12.19
CA LEU A 154 6.75 0.20 11.57
C LEU A 154 5.77 -0.94 11.88
N PRO A 155 4.64 -0.71 12.55
CA PRO A 155 3.65 -1.77 12.76
C PRO A 155 2.94 -2.11 11.44
N VAL A 156 2.59 -3.38 11.25
CA VAL A 156 1.70 -3.81 10.16
C VAL A 156 0.24 -3.61 10.57
N GLY A 157 -0.08 -3.94 11.82
CA GLY A 157 -1.43 -3.81 12.39
C GLY A 157 -1.45 -4.24 13.85
N GLY A 158 -2.62 -4.16 14.47
CA GLY A 158 -2.81 -4.55 15.87
C GLY A 158 -4.25 -4.39 16.33
N ALA A 159 -4.54 -4.85 17.55
CA ALA A 159 -5.88 -4.78 18.11
C ALA A 159 -6.18 -3.36 18.62
N CYS A 160 -7.35 -2.83 18.25
CA CYS A 160 -7.85 -1.57 18.80
C CYS A 160 -7.94 -1.66 20.34
N PRO A 161 -7.37 -0.72 21.11
CA PRO A 161 -7.41 -0.77 22.58
C PRO A 161 -8.81 -0.58 23.17
N ARG A 162 -9.81 -0.20 22.37
CA ARG A 162 -11.18 0.06 22.84
C ARG A 162 -12.20 -1.01 22.40
N CYS A 163 -12.18 -1.39 21.12
CA CYS A 163 -13.16 -2.32 20.56
C CYS A 163 -12.56 -3.67 20.16
N HIS A 164 -11.24 -3.85 20.34
CA HIS A 164 -10.48 -5.07 20.04
C HIS A 164 -10.53 -5.56 18.59
N ALA A 165 -11.14 -4.79 17.68
CA ALA A 165 -11.07 -5.06 16.25
C ALA A 165 -9.60 -5.00 15.78
N HIS A 166 -9.23 -5.91 14.88
CA HIS A 166 -7.94 -5.84 14.21
C HIS A 166 -7.91 -4.65 13.27
N LEU A 167 -6.87 -3.83 13.36
CA LEU A 167 -6.66 -2.63 12.56
C LEU A 167 -5.35 -2.76 11.79
N LEU A 168 -5.37 -2.42 10.50
CA LEU A 168 -4.15 -2.29 9.70
C LEU A 168 -3.58 -0.89 9.86
N TRP A 169 -2.27 -0.81 10.10
CA TRP A 169 -1.58 0.47 10.27
C TRP A 169 -1.71 1.36 9.04
N GLY A 170 -1.56 0.77 7.85
CA GLY A 170 -1.70 1.45 6.58
C GLY A 170 -3.01 2.21 6.42
N ASP A 171 -4.13 1.54 6.75
CA ASP A 171 -5.46 2.12 6.61
C ASP A 171 -5.67 3.27 7.60
N LEU A 172 -5.13 3.16 8.82
CA LEU A 172 -5.18 4.24 9.81
C LEU A 172 -4.41 5.48 9.35
N ILE A 173 -3.21 5.31 8.79
CA ILE A 173 -2.42 6.42 8.26
C ILE A 173 -3.13 7.08 7.08
N ARG A 174 -3.60 6.29 6.09
CA ARG A 174 -4.33 6.81 4.92
C ARG A 174 -5.56 7.62 5.32
N HIS A 175 -6.38 7.08 6.22
CA HIS A 175 -7.56 7.77 6.73
C HIS A 175 -7.20 9.06 7.50
N CYS A 176 -6.10 9.05 8.26
CA CYS A 176 -5.63 10.22 9.01
C CYS A 176 -5.13 11.36 8.10
N LEU A 177 -4.43 11.01 7.02
CA LEU A 177 -3.93 11.97 6.02
C LEU A 177 -5.03 12.48 5.07
N GLY A 178 -6.23 11.90 5.14
CA GLY A 178 -7.31 12.24 4.21
C GLY A 178 -7.01 11.80 2.78
N GLU A 179 -6.15 10.80 2.61
CA GLU A 179 -5.97 10.15 1.31
C GLU A 179 -7.28 9.43 0.99
N ALA A 180 -8.06 10.03 0.08
CA ALA A 180 -9.22 9.37 -0.47
C ALA A 180 -8.75 8.11 -1.19
N GLU A 181 -9.33 6.96 -0.84
CA GLU A 181 -9.31 5.83 -1.76
C GLU A 181 -9.84 6.36 -3.11
N PRO A 182 -9.15 6.11 -4.22
CA PRO A 182 -9.54 6.65 -5.51
C PRO A 182 -11.00 6.29 -5.76
N GLU A 183 -11.86 7.31 -5.90
CA GLU A 183 -13.24 7.10 -6.32
C GLU A 183 -13.17 6.34 -7.66
N GLU A 184 -13.84 5.18 -7.70
CA GLU A 184 -13.85 4.22 -8.81
C GLU A 184 -14.51 4.82 -10.06
N GLU A 185 -13.88 5.81 -10.68
CA GLU A 185 -14.28 6.33 -11.99
C GLU A 185 -13.13 6.08 -12.97
N TRP A 186 -13.18 4.87 -13.54
CA TRP A 186 -12.22 4.34 -14.48
C TRP A 186 -12.56 4.84 -15.88
N ALA A 187 -11.63 5.55 -16.51
CA ALA A 187 -11.73 5.86 -17.93
C ALA A 187 -10.88 4.85 -18.69
N GLU A 188 -11.49 4.23 -19.71
CA GLU A 188 -10.78 3.50 -20.76
C GLU A 188 -9.69 4.42 -21.35
N PRO A 189 -8.47 3.95 -21.62
CA PRO A 189 -7.47 4.77 -22.28
C PRO A 189 -7.94 5.11 -23.70
N ASP A 190 -8.06 6.39 -24.02
CA ASP A 190 -8.26 6.83 -25.39
C ASP A 190 -7.08 6.35 -26.25
N ASP A 191 -7.39 5.70 -27.37
CA ASP A 191 -6.40 5.28 -28.36
C ASP A 191 -5.53 6.47 -28.77
N VAL A 192 -4.24 6.38 -28.46
CA VAL A 192 -3.24 7.37 -28.88
C VAL A 192 -3.14 7.31 -30.41
N ILE A 193 -3.87 8.18 -31.09
CA ILE A 193 -3.70 8.42 -32.53
C ILE A 193 -2.32 9.09 -32.70
N ILE A 194 -1.32 8.28 -33.07
CA ILE A 194 -0.03 8.79 -33.53
C ILE A 194 -0.26 9.43 -34.92
N PRO A 195 -0.03 10.74 -35.12
CA PRO A 195 -0.10 11.33 -36.44
C PRO A 195 1.06 10.81 -37.28
N SER A 196 0.75 9.98 -38.28
CA SER A 196 1.68 9.60 -39.33
C SER A 196 2.08 10.86 -40.11
N SER A 197 3.29 11.35 -39.88
CA SER A 197 3.92 12.38 -40.70
C SER A 197 4.88 11.68 -41.65
N ALA A 198 4.39 11.37 -42.85
CA ALA A 198 5.24 11.02 -43.99
C ALA A 198 5.70 12.32 -44.68
N PRO A 199 7.01 12.53 -44.90
CA PRO A 199 7.47 13.58 -45.79
C PRO A 199 7.35 13.11 -47.25
N THR A 200 6.85 14.03 -48.08
CA THR A 200 6.75 13.98 -49.55
C THR A 200 8.05 13.69 -50.26
#